data_AF-A0A9D8S6X1-F1
#
_entry.id   AF-A0A9D8S6X1-F1
#
_cell.length_a   1.000
_cell.length_b   1.000
_cell.length_c   1.000
_cell.angle_alpha   90.00
_cell.angle_beta   90.00
_cell.angle_gamma   90.00
#
_symmetry.space_group_name_H-M   'P 1'
#
loop_
_entity.id
_entity.type
_entity.pdbx_description
1 polymer ?
#
loop_
_entity_poly.entity_id
_entity_poly.type
_entity_poly.pdbx_seq_one_letter_code
_entity_poly.pdbx_strand_id
1 'polypeptide(L)'
;MIGIKVEKAHGEYDPGTSKFFGSPTMPEEWLADETIGDDDFFFCQLKLSEFKAFDKDNILPAKSGFIYFFLSETENGLKPNVQYFEKEPETLIDDFNAGFDSLGDIETEFSIDYFETKETTDGTGILVSDKDEIILLQYDPLDDGMPEFLAETENVACFKIKKEDLQKLDFSKVKLELR
;
A
#
# COMPACT_ATOMS: atom_id res chain seq x y z
N MET A 1 -5.53 13.89 -6.69
CA MET A 1 -4.80 12.78 -6.02
C MET A 1 -3.44 12.65 -6.66
N ILE A 2 -2.56 11.82 -6.13
CA ILE A 2 -1.40 11.34 -6.89
C ILE A 2 -1.85 10.03 -7.55
N GLY A 3 -1.84 9.99 -8.89
CA GLY A 3 -2.23 8.80 -9.64
C GLY A 3 -1.12 7.76 -9.60
N ILE A 4 -1.52 6.49 -9.63
CA ILE A 4 -0.62 5.34 -9.72
C ILE A 4 -0.82 4.66 -11.06
N LYS A 5 0.28 4.30 -11.70
CA LYS A 5 0.32 3.34 -12.80
C LYS A 5 1.17 2.17 -12.35
N VAL A 6 0.78 0.95 -12.76
CA VAL A 6 1.53 -0.26 -12.42
C VAL A 6 1.99 -1.00 -13.67
N GLU A 7 3.06 -1.76 -13.51
CA GLU A 7 3.51 -2.76 -14.47
C GLU A 7 4.09 -3.97 -13.73
N LYS A 8 4.05 -5.15 -14.36
CA LYS A 8 4.71 -6.32 -13.78
C LYS A 8 6.21 -6.07 -13.69
N ALA A 9 6.80 -6.32 -12.52
CA ALA A 9 8.22 -6.11 -12.32
C ALA A 9 9.03 -7.09 -13.19
N HIS A 10 10.04 -6.57 -13.89
CA HIS A 10 10.87 -7.35 -14.81
C HIS A 10 12.34 -6.94 -14.70
N GLY A 11 13.25 -7.92 -14.71
CA GLY A 11 14.68 -7.69 -14.71
C GLY A 11 15.26 -7.37 -13.32
N GLU A 12 16.41 -6.71 -13.30
CA GLU A 12 17.04 -6.21 -12.06
C GLU A 12 16.48 -4.82 -11.73
N TYR A 13 15.97 -4.65 -10.52
CA TYR A 13 15.48 -3.38 -9.98
C TYR A 13 15.81 -3.31 -8.48
N ASP A 14 15.65 -2.12 -7.88
CA ASP A 14 15.84 -1.94 -6.44
C ASP A 14 14.60 -2.51 -5.70
N PRO A 15 14.74 -3.57 -4.88
CA PRO A 15 13.61 -4.17 -4.19
C PRO A 15 12.98 -3.25 -3.14
N GLY A 16 13.67 -2.17 -2.75
CA GLY A 16 13.17 -1.14 -1.84
C GLY A 16 12.41 0.00 -2.52
N THR A 17 11.92 -0.16 -3.75
CA THR A 17 11.03 0.82 -4.42
C THR A 17 9.56 0.56 -4.11
N SER A 18 8.68 1.51 -4.44
CA SER A 18 7.24 1.29 -4.30
C SER A 18 6.75 0.16 -5.21
N LYS A 19 5.87 -0.70 -4.66
CA LYS A 19 5.34 -1.87 -5.35
C LYS A 19 4.03 -2.35 -4.72
N PHE A 20 3.25 -3.08 -5.50
CA PHE A 20 2.22 -3.98 -5.00
C PHE A 20 2.74 -5.42 -5.01
N PHE A 21 2.33 -6.19 -4.00
CA PHE A 21 2.53 -7.64 -3.93
C PHE A 21 3.99 -8.10 -4.05
N GLY A 22 4.20 -9.41 -4.11
CA GLY A 22 5.54 -9.99 -4.13
C GLY A 22 6.26 -9.89 -2.78
N SER A 23 7.56 -9.61 -2.81
CA SER A 23 8.42 -9.62 -1.62
C SER A 23 8.68 -8.20 -1.09
N PRO A 24 8.27 -7.88 0.15
CA PRO A 24 8.55 -6.59 0.76
C PRO A 24 10.03 -6.47 1.14
N THR A 25 10.56 -5.25 1.04
CA THR A 25 11.82 -4.91 1.73
C THR A 25 11.45 -4.17 3.01
N MET A 26 11.62 -4.79 4.16
CA MET A 26 11.09 -4.27 5.43
C MET A 26 12.01 -4.62 6.62
N PRO A 27 11.78 -4.03 7.81
CA PRO A 27 12.55 -4.36 9.01
C PRO A 27 12.30 -5.81 9.44
N GLU A 28 13.37 -6.61 9.58
CA GLU A 28 13.25 -8.03 9.98
C GLU A 28 12.68 -8.17 11.40
N GLU A 29 12.89 -7.18 12.27
CA GLU A 29 12.35 -7.17 13.63
C GLU A 29 10.82 -7.26 13.69
N TRP A 30 10.12 -6.82 12.64
CA TRP A 30 8.65 -6.88 12.57
C TRP A 30 8.10 -8.31 12.51
N LEU A 31 8.92 -9.27 12.06
CA LEU A 31 8.60 -10.69 12.09
C LEU A 31 8.74 -11.28 13.50
N ALA A 32 9.61 -10.69 14.33
CA ALA A 32 9.95 -11.21 15.64
C ALA A 32 9.12 -10.57 16.78
N ASP A 33 8.60 -9.36 16.57
CA ASP A 33 7.89 -8.59 17.59
C ASP A 33 6.36 -8.56 17.41
N GLU A 34 5.83 -9.41 16.52
CA GLU A 34 4.39 -9.52 16.21
C GLU A 34 3.77 -8.24 15.63
N THR A 35 4.59 -7.33 15.06
CA THR A 35 4.08 -6.15 14.32
C THR A 35 3.26 -6.58 13.11
N ILE A 36 3.68 -7.66 12.45
CA ILE A 36 2.94 -8.32 11.37
C ILE A 36 2.34 -9.62 11.90
N GLY A 37 1.05 -9.84 11.68
CA GLY A 37 0.37 -11.05 12.12
C GLY A 37 0.67 -12.25 11.22
N ASP A 38 0.51 -13.47 11.75
CA ASP A 38 0.71 -14.71 10.99
C ASP A 38 -0.22 -14.82 9.75
N ASP A 39 -1.39 -14.20 9.82
CA ASP A 39 -2.40 -14.20 8.74
C ASP A 39 -2.32 -12.94 7.85
N ASP A 40 -1.34 -12.06 8.07
CA ASP A 40 -1.15 -10.86 7.26
C ASP A 40 -0.35 -11.18 5.98
N PHE A 41 -0.93 -10.90 4.81
CA PHE A 41 -0.21 -10.90 3.55
C PHE A 41 0.22 -9.47 3.17
N PHE A 42 1.33 -9.36 2.45
CA PHE A 42 1.86 -8.11 1.94
C PHE A 42 1.04 -7.62 0.74
N PHE A 43 0.50 -6.41 0.87
CA PHE A 43 -0.31 -5.78 -0.16
C PHE A 43 0.48 -4.74 -0.95
N CYS A 44 1.16 -3.81 -0.26
CA CYS A 44 1.86 -2.70 -0.91
C CYS A 44 2.95 -2.11 -0.01
N GLN A 45 4.05 -1.65 -0.59
CA GLN A 45 4.98 -0.72 0.05
C GLN A 45 5.06 0.56 -0.78
N LEU A 46 5.04 1.71 -0.11
CA LEU A 46 5.19 3.03 -0.72
C LEU A 46 6.44 3.70 -0.15
N LYS A 47 7.41 4.00 -1.00
CA LYS A 47 8.60 4.78 -0.65
C LYS A 47 8.30 6.27 -0.81
N LEU A 48 8.30 7.01 0.31
CA LEU A 48 7.82 8.39 0.36
C LEU A 48 8.59 9.35 -0.55
N SER A 49 9.87 9.07 -0.78
CA SER A 49 10.72 9.89 -1.63
C SER A 49 10.35 9.83 -3.12
N GLU A 50 9.71 8.77 -3.58
CA GLU A 50 9.38 8.55 -5.00
C GLU A 50 8.22 9.42 -5.47
N PHE A 51 7.27 9.70 -4.58
CA PHE A 51 6.10 10.52 -4.91
C PHE A 51 6.10 11.89 -4.23
N LYS A 52 7.14 12.25 -3.47
CA LYS A 52 7.16 13.51 -2.70
C LYS A 52 6.96 14.75 -3.58
N ALA A 53 7.45 14.73 -4.81
CA ALA A 53 7.28 15.82 -5.77
C ALA A 53 5.80 16.10 -6.13
N PHE A 54 4.92 15.09 -5.97
CA PHE A 54 3.49 15.19 -6.24
C PHE A 54 2.65 15.55 -5.00
N ASP A 55 3.19 15.38 -3.79
CA ASP A 55 2.56 15.79 -2.52
C ASP A 55 2.69 17.31 -2.27
N LYS A 56 2.05 18.10 -3.14
CA LYS A 56 2.14 19.58 -3.15
C LYS A 56 1.56 20.23 -1.89
N ASP A 57 0.56 19.60 -1.30
CA ASP A 57 -0.14 20.09 -0.10
C ASP A 57 0.55 19.68 1.20
N ASN A 58 1.64 18.90 1.13
CA ASN A 58 2.34 18.32 2.28
C ASN A 58 1.39 17.57 3.21
N ILE A 59 0.55 16.70 2.63
CA ILE A 59 -0.39 15.86 3.36
C ILE A 59 0.38 14.90 4.27
N LEU A 60 1.49 14.33 3.76
CA LEU A 60 2.38 13.52 4.59
C LEU A 60 3.32 14.43 5.40
N PRO A 61 3.32 14.31 6.75
CA PRO A 61 4.22 15.09 7.58
C PRO A 61 5.69 14.64 7.44
N ALA A 62 5.92 13.35 7.18
CA ALA A 62 7.23 12.80 6.89
C ALA A 62 7.65 13.08 5.43
N LYS A 63 8.95 13.27 5.22
CA LYS A 63 9.55 13.54 3.89
C LYS A 63 10.29 12.34 3.29
N SER A 64 10.51 11.31 4.08
CA SER A 64 11.25 10.09 3.73
C SER A 64 10.69 8.92 4.55
N GLY A 65 11.13 7.71 4.24
CA GLY A 65 10.64 6.48 4.85
C GLY A 65 9.63 5.78 3.97
N PHE A 66 8.92 4.85 4.58
CA PHE A 66 8.07 3.86 3.91
C PHE A 66 6.75 3.72 4.63
N ILE A 67 5.67 3.56 3.86
CA ILE A 67 4.39 3.09 4.37
C ILE A 67 4.13 1.71 3.78
N TYR A 68 3.92 0.72 4.63
CA TYR A 68 3.60 -0.64 4.26
C TYR A 68 2.15 -0.93 4.56
N PHE A 69 1.51 -1.65 3.65
CA PHE A 69 0.15 -2.12 3.75
C PHE A 69 0.18 -3.64 3.76
N PHE A 70 -0.35 -4.20 4.82
CA PHE A 70 -0.65 -5.60 4.97
C PHE A 70 -2.16 -5.77 5.17
N LEU A 71 -2.64 -6.96 4.84
CA LEU A 71 -4.05 -7.30 4.96
C LEU A 71 -4.16 -8.71 5.54
N SER A 72 -5.14 -8.93 6.41
CA SER A 72 -5.53 -10.26 6.88
C SER A 72 -6.97 -10.56 6.51
N GLU A 73 -7.24 -11.82 6.14
CA GLU A 73 -8.60 -12.32 5.96
C GLU A 73 -9.22 -12.65 7.31
N THR A 74 -10.38 -12.06 7.60
CA THR A 74 -11.16 -12.36 8.80
C THR A 74 -12.56 -12.83 8.43
N GLU A 75 -13.31 -13.36 9.39
CA GLU A 75 -14.73 -13.71 9.20
C GLU A 75 -15.59 -12.53 8.72
N ASN A 76 -15.15 -11.29 8.97
CA ASN A 76 -15.85 -10.05 8.61
C ASN A 76 -15.25 -9.38 7.37
N GLY A 77 -14.39 -10.07 6.62
CA GLY A 77 -13.69 -9.57 5.45
C GLY A 77 -12.25 -9.15 5.73
N LEU A 78 -11.69 -8.34 4.84
CA LEU A 78 -10.29 -7.89 4.91
C LEU A 78 -10.08 -6.86 6.01
N LYS A 79 -9.02 -7.05 6.80
CA LYS A 79 -8.58 -6.13 7.84
C LYS A 79 -7.20 -5.55 7.50
N PRO A 80 -7.00 -4.22 7.53
CA PRO A 80 -5.71 -3.62 7.28
C PRO A 80 -4.79 -3.65 8.50
N ASN A 81 -3.51 -3.87 8.23
CA ASN A 81 -2.39 -3.59 9.11
C ASN A 81 -1.43 -2.67 8.35
N VAL A 82 -1.31 -1.40 8.78
CA VAL A 82 -0.52 -0.39 8.07
C VAL A 82 0.58 0.12 8.97
N GLN A 83 1.82 0.07 8.48
CA GLN A 83 3.01 0.39 9.24
C GLN A 83 3.81 1.50 8.56
N TYR A 84 4.41 2.37 9.36
CA TYR A 84 5.36 3.38 8.89
C TYR A 84 6.75 3.08 9.42
N PHE A 85 7.74 3.14 8.53
CA PHE A 85 9.14 2.99 8.88
C PHE A 85 9.95 4.18 8.34
N GLU A 86 10.63 4.91 9.23
CA GLU A 86 11.34 6.15 8.87
C GLU A 86 12.64 5.91 8.10
N LYS A 87 13.27 4.75 8.28
CA LYS A 87 14.60 4.44 7.73
C LYS A 87 14.48 3.66 6.41
N GLU A 88 15.59 3.55 5.70
CA GLU A 88 15.71 2.58 4.60
C GLU A 88 15.75 1.16 5.20
N PRO A 89 14.83 0.27 4.82
CA PRO A 89 14.90 -1.14 5.18
C PRO A 89 16.05 -1.81 4.41
N GLU A 90 16.67 -2.83 5.00
CA GLU A 90 17.81 -3.53 4.38
C GLU A 90 17.49 -4.98 4.01
N THR A 91 16.35 -5.52 4.47
CA THR A 91 16.03 -6.94 4.35
C THR A 91 14.87 -7.16 3.39
N LEU A 92 15.15 -7.88 2.30
CA LEU A 92 14.13 -8.46 1.42
C LEU A 92 13.59 -9.73 2.08
N ILE A 93 12.28 -9.84 2.23
CA ILE A 93 11.64 -11.03 2.79
C ILE A 93 11.04 -11.83 1.63
N ASP A 94 11.79 -12.84 1.19
CA ASP A 94 11.38 -13.74 0.10
C ASP A 94 10.14 -14.56 0.50
N ASP A 95 9.32 -14.90 -0.51
CA ASP A 95 8.15 -15.77 -0.38
C ASP A 95 7.14 -15.32 0.71
N PHE A 96 7.10 -14.01 1.03
CA PHE A 96 6.25 -13.49 2.11
C PHE A 96 4.76 -13.82 1.93
N ASN A 97 4.27 -13.77 0.69
CA ASN A 97 2.88 -14.07 0.34
C ASN A 97 2.61 -15.56 0.03
N ALA A 98 3.60 -16.44 0.21
CA ALA A 98 3.43 -17.85 -0.09
C ALA A 98 2.35 -18.49 0.80
N GLY A 99 1.42 -19.23 0.18
CA GLY A 99 0.34 -19.93 0.88
C GLY A 99 -1.01 -19.21 0.92
N PHE A 100 -1.11 -18.01 0.35
CA PHE A 100 -2.37 -17.26 0.18
C PHE A 100 -3.03 -17.51 -1.19
N ASP A 101 -3.11 -18.78 -1.60
CA ASP A 101 -3.56 -19.20 -2.96
C ASP A 101 -4.99 -18.74 -3.32
N SER A 102 -5.85 -18.46 -2.32
CA SER A 102 -7.23 -18.03 -2.51
C SER A 102 -7.38 -16.57 -2.97
N LEU A 103 -6.30 -15.77 -2.89
CA LEU A 103 -6.34 -14.32 -3.15
C LEU A 103 -5.93 -13.94 -4.58
N GLY A 104 -5.70 -14.93 -5.45
CA GLY A 104 -5.20 -14.71 -6.80
C GLY A 104 -3.67 -14.60 -6.84
N ASP A 105 -3.14 -13.99 -7.90
CA ASP A 105 -1.70 -13.82 -8.09
C ASP A 105 -1.18 -12.62 -7.28
N ILE A 106 -0.88 -12.87 -6.00
CA ILE A 106 -0.27 -11.91 -5.08
C ILE A 106 1.23 -12.17 -4.83
N GLU A 107 1.80 -13.17 -5.49
CA GLU A 107 3.25 -13.43 -5.47
C GLU A 107 3.97 -12.66 -6.59
N THR A 108 3.28 -12.36 -7.70
CA THR A 108 3.83 -11.48 -8.72
C THR A 108 3.94 -10.06 -8.18
N GLU A 109 5.14 -9.49 -8.30
CA GLU A 109 5.40 -8.10 -7.96
C GLU A 109 5.00 -7.15 -9.10
N PHE A 110 4.42 -6.01 -8.73
CA PHE A 110 4.10 -4.93 -9.65
C PHE A 110 4.76 -3.63 -9.20
N SER A 111 5.60 -3.04 -10.06
CA SER A 111 6.22 -1.74 -9.80
C SER A 111 5.21 -0.61 -9.91
N ILE A 112 5.45 0.48 -9.18
CA ILE A 112 4.57 1.65 -9.15
C ILE A 112 5.28 2.87 -9.76
N ASP A 113 4.62 3.49 -10.72
CA ASP A 113 4.94 4.82 -11.23
C ASP A 113 3.89 5.85 -10.78
N TYR A 114 4.35 7.06 -10.43
CA TYR A 114 3.48 8.13 -9.96
C TYR A 114 3.30 9.24 -11.00
N PHE A 115 2.09 9.80 -11.05
CA PHE A 115 1.80 10.95 -11.91
C PHE A 115 0.81 11.92 -11.26
N GLU A 116 0.82 13.17 -11.73
CA GLU A 116 -0.18 14.16 -11.33
C GLU A 116 -1.48 13.96 -12.11
N THR A 117 -2.60 13.83 -11.40
CA THR A 117 -3.94 13.78 -11.99
C THR A 117 -4.91 14.72 -11.28
N LYS A 118 -5.88 15.23 -12.05
CA LYS A 118 -6.99 16.06 -11.54
C LYS A 118 -8.17 15.21 -11.07
N GLU A 119 -8.21 13.95 -11.47
CA GLU A 119 -9.21 13.00 -10.99
C GLU A 119 -8.91 12.71 -9.51
N THR A 120 -9.97 12.55 -8.71
CA THR A 120 -9.85 12.34 -7.27
C THR A 120 -10.80 11.28 -6.75
N THR A 121 -11.57 10.64 -7.63
CA THR A 121 -12.62 9.68 -7.27
C THR A 121 -12.48 8.37 -8.02
N ASP A 122 -11.86 8.38 -9.20
CA ASP A 122 -11.83 7.26 -10.13
C ASP A 122 -10.37 6.79 -10.29
N GLY A 123 -10.16 5.47 -10.40
CA GLY A 123 -8.84 4.85 -10.61
C GLY A 123 -7.99 4.65 -9.36
N THR A 124 -6.76 4.19 -9.55
CA THR A 124 -5.81 3.88 -8.47
C THR A 124 -4.93 5.09 -8.12
N GLY A 125 -4.71 5.34 -6.84
CA GLY A 125 -3.80 6.40 -6.40
C GLY A 125 -3.71 6.61 -4.90
N ILE A 126 -3.02 7.66 -4.49
CA ILE A 126 -2.68 7.94 -3.09
C ILE A 126 -2.99 9.38 -2.69
N LEU A 127 -3.06 9.59 -1.38
CA LEU A 127 -3.25 10.89 -0.73
C LEU A 127 -4.49 11.65 -1.22
N VAL A 128 -5.63 10.96 -1.27
CA VAL A 128 -6.92 11.59 -1.62
C VAL A 128 -7.53 12.21 -0.37
N SER A 129 -7.89 13.49 -0.42
CA SER A 129 -8.61 14.12 0.70
C SER A 129 -10.08 13.70 0.70
N ASP A 130 -10.57 13.13 1.81
CA ASP A 130 -11.97 12.77 2.02
C ASP A 130 -12.47 13.39 3.34
N LYS A 131 -13.03 14.61 3.27
CA LYS A 131 -13.52 15.37 4.44
C LYS A 131 -12.44 15.54 5.53
N ASP A 132 -12.61 14.93 6.70
CA ASP A 132 -11.67 14.90 7.84
C ASP A 132 -10.65 13.75 7.78
N GLU A 133 -10.77 12.88 6.78
CA GLU A 133 -9.90 11.75 6.51
C GLU A 133 -9.03 11.99 5.26
N ILE A 134 -8.00 11.16 5.13
CA ILE A 134 -7.15 11.01 3.95
C ILE A 134 -7.24 9.54 3.54
N ILE A 135 -7.48 9.28 2.26
CA ILE A 135 -7.27 7.98 1.65
C ILE A 135 -5.77 7.89 1.34
N LEU A 136 -5.05 7.08 2.11
CA LEU A 136 -3.62 6.82 1.93
C LEU A 136 -3.37 6.10 0.62
N LEU A 137 -4.22 5.12 0.31
CA LEU A 137 -4.17 4.31 -0.90
C LEU A 137 -5.60 3.95 -1.34
N GLN A 138 -5.89 4.24 -2.59
CA GLN A 138 -7.09 3.83 -3.32
C GLN A 138 -6.64 2.80 -4.36
N TYR A 139 -7.15 1.58 -4.28
CA TYR A 139 -6.87 0.50 -5.21
C TYR A 139 -8.15 0.16 -5.95
N ASP A 140 -8.16 0.43 -7.25
CA ASP A 140 -9.25 0.09 -8.15
C ASP A 140 -8.84 -1.16 -8.96
N PRO A 141 -9.45 -2.34 -8.71
CA PRO A 141 -9.06 -3.57 -9.39
C PRO A 141 -9.38 -3.56 -10.90
N LEU A 142 -10.20 -2.61 -11.37
CA LEU A 142 -10.59 -2.50 -12.78
C LEU A 142 -9.74 -1.46 -13.54
N ASP A 143 -8.84 -0.77 -12.87
CA ASP A 143 -7.93 0.19 -13.50
C ASP A 143 -6.87 -0.55 -14.36
N ASP A 144 -6.39 0.12 -15.41
CA ASP A 144 -5.61 -0.54 -16.46
C ASP A 144 -4.26 -1.04 -15.93
N GLY A 145 -4.01 -2.33 -16.13
CA GLY A 145 -2.79 -3.01 -15.70
C GLY A 145 -2.76 -3.43 -14.23
N MET A 146 -3.81 -3.16 -13.45
CA MET A 146 -3.86 -3.52 -12.02
C MET A 146 -3.81 -5.04 -11.81
N PRO A 147 -3.22 -5.51 -10.68
CA PRO A 147 -3.23 -6.92 -10.34
C PRO A 147 -4.65 -7.46 -10.16
N GLU A 148 -4.85 -8.76 -10.36
CA GLU A 148 -6.20 -9.38 -10.35
C GLU A 148 -6.84 -9.48 -8.94
N PHE A 149 -6.15 -9.01 -7.89
CA PHE A 149 -6.69 -8.96 -6.54
C PHE A 149 -7.97 -8.12 -6.49
N LEU A 150 -9.06 -8.65 -5.91
CA LEU A 150 -10.41 -8.07 -5.84
C LEU A 150 -11.16 -7.86 -7.18
N ALA A 151 -10.62 -8.31 -8.32
CA ALA A 151 -11.23 -8.11 -9.64
C ALA A 151 -12.67 -8.64 -9.75
N GLU A 152 -12.97 -9.76 -9.09
CA GLU A 152 -14.31 -10.37 -9.09
C GLU A 152 -15.36 -9.57 -8.30
N THR A 153 -14.92 -8.65 -7.44
CA THR A 153 -15.82 -7.89 -6.57
C THR A 153 -16.20 -6.53 -7.16
N GLU A 154 -15.44 -6.05 -8.15
CA GLU A 154 -15.52 -4.70 -8.72
C GLU A 154 -15.44 -3.56 -7.68
N ASN A 155 -15.12 -3.87 -6.41
CA ASN A 155 -15.07 -2.89 -5.34
C ASN A 155 -13.73 -2.16 -5.34
N VAL A 156 -13.76 -0.85 -5.08
CA VAL A 156 -12.56 -0.04 -4.87
C VAL A 156 -12.14 -0.09 -3.41
N ALA A 157 -10.91 -0.51 -3.13
CA ALA A 157 -10.35 -0.59 -1.80
C ALA A 157 -9.71 0.74 -1.37
N CYS A 158 -10.25 1.37 -0.33
CA CYS A 158 -9.79 2.65 0.20
C CYS A 158 -9.22 2.50 1.61
N PHE A 159 -7.92 2.75 1.78
CA PHE A 159 -7.24 2.78 3.08
C PHE A 159 -7.31 4.19 3.67
N LYS A 160 -8.15 4.38 4.69
CA LYS A 160 -8.49 5.71 5.23
C LYS A 160 -7.90 5.94 6.61
N ILE A 161 -7.38 7.14 6.83
CA ILE A 161 -6.86 7.61 8.12
C ILE A 161 -7.39 9.00 8.43
N LYS A 162 -7.63 9.32 9.70
CA LYS A 162 -7.95 10.70 10.10
C LYS A 162 -6.72 11.58 9.93
N LYS A 163 -6.94 12.84 9.52
CA LYS A 163 -5.86 13.83 9.38
C LYS A 163 -5.04 14.00 10.67
N GLU A 164 -5.69 13.97 11.83
CA GLU A 164 -5.03 14.10 13.13
C GLU A 164 -4.12 12.92 13.49
N ASP A 165 -4.47 11.71 13.06
CA ASP A 165 -3.69 10.50 13.33
C ASP A 165 -2.51 10.43 12.33
N LEU A 166 -2.74 10.82 11.07
CA LEU A 166 -1.68 10.98 10.07
C LEU A 166 -0.61 11.99 10.51
N GLN A 167 -1.02 13.15 11.06
CA GLN A 167 -0.11 14.16 11.59
C GLN A 167 0.81 13.62 12.71
N LYS A 168 0.34 12.62 13.45
CA LYS A 168 1.08 11.94 14.53
C LYS A 168 1.85 10.72 14.01
N LEU A 169 1.72 10.38 12.73
CA LEU A 169 2.21 9.14 12.13
C LEU A 169 1.66 7.89 12.84
N ASP A 170 0.42 7.95 13.35
CA ASP A 170 -0.27 6.82 13.99
C ASP A 170 -1.13 6.08 12.97
N PHE A 171 -0.56 5.06 12.34
CA PHE A 171 -1.24 4.24 11.34
C PHE A 171 -2.09 3.11 11.96
N SER A 172 -2.10 2.95 13.29
CA SER A 172 -2.90 1.93 13.98
C SER A 172 -4.42 2.13 13.84
N LYS A 173 -4.85 3.29 13.33
CA LYS A 173 -6.25 3.68 13.12
C LYS A 173 -6.67 3.65 11.65
N VAL A 174 -5.81 3.17 10.75
CA VAL A 174 -6.17 3.00 9.35
C VAL A 174 -7.33 2.00 9.22
N LYS A 175 -8.30 2.33 8.37
CA LYS A 175 -9.44 1.49 8.05
C LYS A 175 -9.44 1.15 6.56
N LEU A 176 -9.95 -0.01 6.22
CA LEU A 176 -10.25 -0.39 4.85
C LEU A 176 -11.75 -0.21 4.61
N GLU A 177 -12.09 0.51 3.56
CA GLU A 177 -13.47 0.68 3.06
C GLU A 177 -13.51 0.15 1.62
N LEU A 178 -14.36 -0.83 1.35
CA LEU A 178 -14.66 -1.32 0.00
C LEU A 178 -15.89 -0.56 -0.52
N ARG A 179 -15.78 0.06 -1.69
CA ARG A 179 -16.80 0.94 -2.30
C ARG A 179 -17.31 0.42 -3.62
#